data_AF-A0A7J7J7J8-F1
#
_entry.id   AF-A0A7J7J7J8-F1
#
_cell.length_a   1.000
_cell.length_b   1.000
_cell.length_c   1.000
_cell.angle_alpha   90.00
_cell.angle_beta   90.00
_cell.angle_gamma   90.00
#
_symmetry.space_group_name_H-M   'P 1'
#
loop_
_entity.id
_entity.type
_entity.pdbx_description
1 polymer ?
#
loop_
_entity_poly.entity_id
_entity_poly.type
_entity_poly.pdbx_seq_one_letter_code
_entity_poly.pdbx_strand_id
1 'polypeptide(L)'
;MWYWYVSLCLIGGAFANPVAPNKGTFWHISDLHYDPTEEGKSCVKREAEIPTWGSQYCDSAYQLLESAVQAMKDIDNSADFLLWTGCASKSGEF
;
A
#
# COMPACT_ATOMS: atom_id res chain seq x y z
N MET A 1 55.87 -47.08 -19.53
CA MET A 1 56.66 -45.86 -19.31
C MET A 1 55.77 -44.64 -19.55
N TRP A 2 55.24 -44.09 -18.44
CA TRP A 2 54.93 -42.67 -18.18
C TRP A 2 53.79 -41.99 -18.98
N TYR A 3 52.61 -41.81 -18.36
CA TYR A 3 52.09 -40.59 -17.67
C TYR A 3 51.68 -39.46 -18.67
N TRP A 4 50.58 -38.70 -18.58
CA TRP A 4 49.90 -38.08 -17.45
C TRP A 4 48.43 -37.77 -17.79
N TYR A 5 47.60 -37.74 -16.75
CA TYR A 5 46.27 -37.16 -16.69
C TYR A 5 46.26 -35.71 -17.22
N VAL A 6 45.41 -35.42 -18.20
CA VAL A 6 44.91 -34.05 -18.39
C VAL A 6 43.79 -33.85 -17.38
N SER A 7 44.17 -33.48 -16.15
CA SER A 7 43.27 -32.70 -15.30
C SER A 7 43.23 -31.29 -15.89
N LEU A 8 42.16 -30.96 -16.60
CA LEU A 8 41.76 -29.57 -16.75
C LEU A 8 40.42 -29.40 -16.04
N CYS A 9 40.51 -28.63 -14.96
CA CYS A 9 39.47 -28.20 -14.05
C CYS A 9 38.08 -28.19 -14.68
N LEU A 10 37.16 -28.96 -14.07
CA LEU A 10 35.80 -28.49 -13.88
C LEU A 10 35.92 -27.12 -13.22
N ILE A 11 35.87 -26.06 -14.03
CA ILE A 11 35.52 -24.73 -13.53
C ILE A 11 34.04 -24.85 -13.18
N GLY A 12 33.77 -25.48 -12.04
CA GLY A 12 32.57 -25.28 -11.25
C GLY A 12 32.61 -23.86 -10.69
N GLY A 13 32.73 -22.87 -11.58
CA GLY A 13 32.25 -21.54 -11.31
C GLY A 13 30.76 -21.71 -11.22
N ALA A 14 30.26 -21.98 -10.01
CA ALA A 14 28.91 -21.61 -9.68
C ALA A 14 28.81 -20.13 -10.08
N PHE A 15 28.14 -19.86 -11.20
CA PHE A 15 27.65 -18.53 -11.49
C PHE A 15 26.73 -18.25 -10.32
N ALA A 16 27.24 -17.61 -9.28
CA ALA A 16 26.43 -16.99 -8.28
C ALA A 16 25.58 -16.01 -9.07
N ASN A 17 24.32 -16.37 -9.33
CA ASN A 17 23.36 -15.42 -9.83
C ASN A 17 23.46 -14.23 -8.87
N PRO A 18 23.77 -13.01 -9.36
CA PRO A 18 23.80 -11.86 -8.49
C PRO A 18 22.42 -11.81 -7.84
N VAL A 19 22.37 -12.04 -6.52
CA VAL A 19 21.16 -11.82 -5.73
C VAL A 19 20.90 -10.34 -5.88
N ALA A 20 19.97 -9.98 -6.76
CA ALA A 20 19.48 -8.62 -6.84
C ALA A 20 19.01 -8.28 -5.42
N PRO A 21 19.46 -7.16 -4.82
CA PRO A 21 19.01 -6.80 -3.49
C PRO A 21 17.49 -6.71 -3.54
N ASN A 22 16.81 -7.50 -2.69
CA ASN A 22 15.37 -7.40 -2.50
C ASN A 22 15.08 -5.95 -2.08
N LYS A 23 14.37 -5.21 -2.94
CA LYS A 23 13.91 -3.87 -2.63
C LYS A 23 12.69 -4.02 -1.74
N GLY A 24 12.78 -3.56 -0.49
CA GLY A 24 11.62 -3.47 0.39
C GLY A 24 10.63 -2.41 -0.09
N THR A 25 9.37 -2.58 0.25
CA THR A 25 8.27 -1.65 -0.06
C THR A 25 7.44 -1.39 1.19
N PHE A 26 6.82 -0.22 1.24
CA PHE A 26 5.91 0.11 2.34
C PHE A 26 4.79 1.02 1.85
N TRP A 27 3.65 0.94 2.54
CA TRP A 27 2.54 1.85 2.34
C TRP A 27 2.66 3.06 3.25
N HIS A 28 2.28 4.25 2.78
CA HIS A 28 2.12 5.44 3.60
C HIS A 28 0.71 5.99 3.42
N ILE A 29 -0.05 6.05 4.51
CA ILE A 29 -1.40 6.62 4.56
C ILE A 29 -1.48 7.72 5.62
N SER A 30 -2.34 8.70 5.39
CA SER A 30 -2.56 9.83 6.31
C SER A 30 -3.97 10.38 6.12
N ASP A 31 -4.42 11.19 7.07
CA ASP A 31 -5.58 12.09 6.93
C ASP A 31 -6.83 11.40 6.37
N LEU A 32 -7.14 10.22 6.91
CA LEU A 32 -8.28 9.43 6.45
C LEU A 32 -9.60 10.18 6.63
N HIS A 33 -9.71 10.98 7.69
CA HIS A 33 -10.89 11.79 8.02
C HIS A 33 -12.19 11.01 7.81
N TYR A 34 -12.42 9.99 8.64
CA TYR A 34 -13.65 9.23 8.55
C TYR A 34 -14.83 10.04 9.10
N ASP A 35 -15.89 10.19 8.30
CA ASP A 35 -17.16 10.76 8.75
C ASP A 35 -18.20 9.67 9.04
N PRO A 36 -18.50 9.37 10.32
CA PRO A 36 -19.50 8.38 10.69
C PRO A 36 -20.94 8.92 10.63
N THR A 37 -21.15 10.20 10.30
CA THR A 37 -22.52 10.72 10.26
C THR A 37 -23.31 10.05 9.14
N GLU A 38 -24.37 9.36 9.56
CA GLU A 38 -25.42 8.76 8.75
C GLU A 38 -25.58 9.48 7.41
N GLU A 39 -25.15 8.83 6.33
CA GLU A 39 -25.35 9.23 4.93
C GLU A 39 -25.10 10.73 4.68
N GLY A 40 -23.98 11.23 5.19
CA GLY A 40 -23.47 12.54 4.79
C GLY A 40 -24.23 13.73 5.38
N LYS A 41 -25.03 13.58 6.46
CA LYS A 41 -25.73 14.70 7.13
C LYS A 41 -24.84 15.90 7.48
N SER A 42 -23.57 15.66 7.79
CA SER A 42 -22.58 16.72 8.00
C SER A 42 -22.31 17.55 6.74
N CYS A 43 -22.41 16.89 5.58
CA CYS A 43 -22.07 17.39 4.27
C CYS A 43 -23.30 17.75 3.43
N VAL A 44 -24.50 17.28 3.77
CA VAL A 44 -25.77 17.66 3.12
C VAL A 44 -26.06 19.17 3.29
N LYS A 45 -25.42 19.83 4.26
CA LYS A 45 -25.44 21.31 4.34
C LYS A 45 -24.83 21.99 3.11
N ARG A 46 -24.01 21.28 2.33
CA ARG A 46 -23.29 21.77 1.15
C ARG A 46 -23.70 21.06 -0.14
N GLU A 47 -24.27 19.86 -0.08
CA GLU A 47 -24.74 19.10 -1.26
C GLU A 47 -26.13 18.51 -1.06
N ALA A 48 -26.92 18.46 -2.14
CA ALA A 48 -28.28 17.90 -2.08
C ALA A 48 -28.30 16.35 -2.05
N GLU A 49 -27.26 15.71 -2.58
CA GLU A 49 -27.10 14.26 -2.66
C GLU A 49 -25.62 13.93 -2.50
N ILE A 50 -25.29 12.92 -1.70
CA ILE A 50 -23.90 12.51 -1.43
C ILE A 50 -23.60 11.29 -2.30
N PRO A 51 -22.63 11.34 -3.23
CA PRO A 51 -22.24 10.19 -4.04
C PRO A 51 -21.68 9.04 -3.18
N THR A 52 -21.77 7.80 -3.69
CA THR A 52 -21.31 6.57 -3.00
C THR A 52 -19.88 6.65 -2.44
N TRP A 53 -18.99 7.36 -3.13
CA TRP A 53 -17.57 7.49 -2.77
C TRP A 53 -17.25 8.79 -2.04
N GLY A 54 -18.26 9.60 -1.70
CA GLY A 54 -18.12 10.89 -1.05
C GLY A 54 -18.09 12.09 -2.02
N SER A 55 -17.74 13.26 -1.49
CA SER A 55 -17.61 14.51 -2.23
C SER A 55 -16.45 15.35 -1.70
N GLN A 56 -15.92 16.25 -2.54
CA GLN A 56 -14.86 17.20 -2.22
C GLN A 56 -15.18 18.15 -1.05
N TYR A 57 -16.46 18.30 -0.69
CA TYR A 57 -16.89 19.16 0.41
C TYR A 57 -17.07 18.40 1.73
N CYS A 58 -16.80 17.10 1.73
CA CYS A 58 -16.97 16.20 2.85
C CYS A 58 -15.63 15.55 3.26
N ASP A 59 -15.61 15.09 4.51
CA ASP A 59 -14.68 14.07 4.97
C ASP A 59 -15.04 12.70 4.36
N SER A 60 -14.14 11.72 4.45
CA SER A 60 -14.24 10.44 3.76
C SER A 60 -15.42 9.60 4.26
N ALA A 61 -16.23 9.13 3.31
CA ALA A 61 -17.19 8.06 3.55
C ALA A 61 -16.48 6.73 3.82
N TYR A 62 -17.14 5.81 4.55
CA TYR A 62 -16.60 4.48 4.83
C TYR A 62 -16.23 3.73 3.55
N GLN A 63 -17.10 3.78 2.53
CA GLN A 63 -16.87 3.11 1.24
C GLN A 63 -15.59 3.61 0.56
N LEU A 64 -15.25 4.90 0.67
CA LEU A 64 -14.01 5.43 0.11
C LEU A 64 -12.79 4.83 0.83
N LEU A 65 -12.81 4.79 2.16
CA LEU A 65 -11.73 4.21 2.97
C LEU A 65 -11.55 2.72 2.69
N GLU A 66 -12.64 1.96 2.62
CA GLU A 66 -12.62 0.54 2.27
C GLU A 66 -12.04 0.32 0.87
N SER A 67 -12.44 1.13 -0.11
CA SER A 67 -11.92 1.04 -1.48
C SER A 67 -10.42 1.36 -1.57
N ALA A 68 -9.92 2.31 -0.78
CA ALA A 68 -8.51 2.66 -0.74
C ALA A 68 -7.67 1.52 -0.16
N VAL A 69 -8.12 0.90 0.94
CA VAL A 69 -7.44 -0.26 1.53
C VAL A 69 -7.45 -1.45 0.56
N GLN A 70 -8.56 -1.67 -0.14
CA GLN A 70 -8.64 -2.70 -1.17
C GLN A 70 -7.67 -2.41 -2.33
N ALA A 71 -7.57 -1.16 -2.79
CA ALA A 71 -6.61 -0.78 -3.83
C ALA A 71 -5.15 -1.00 -3.38
N MET A 72 -4.80 -0.67 -2.13
CA MET A 72 -3.47 -0.95 -1.59
C MET A 72 -3.15 -2.45 -1.63
N LYS A 73 -4.11 -3.29 -1.21
CA LYS A 73 -3.98 -4.74 -1.26
C LYS A 73 -3.81 -5.26 -2.70
N ASP A 74 -4.52 -4.68 -3.67
CA ASP A 74 -4.45 -5.11 -5.07
C ASP A 74 -3.16 -4.65 -5.77
N ILE A 75 -2.58 -3.52 -5.34
CA ILE A 75 -1.30 -2.99 -5.88
C ILE A 75 -0.10 -3.75 -5.31
N ASP A 76 -0.02 -3.89 -3.98
CA ASP A 76 1.06 -4.59 -3.30
C ASP A 76 0.60 -5.13 -1.94
N ASN A 77 0.25 -6.42 -1.91
CA ASN A 77 -0.08 -7.15 -0.69
C ASN A 77 1.15 -7.69 0.06
N SER A 78 2.36 -7.41 -0.43
CA SER A 78 3.63 -7.91 0.10
C SER A 78 4.50 -6.83 0.72
N ALA A 79 3.99 -5.59 0.83
CA ALA A 79 4.65 -4.49 1.51
C ALA A 79 5.09 -4.88 2.93
N ASP A 80 6.32 -4.52 3.29
CA ASP A 80 6.96 -4.92 4.55
C ASP A 80 6.25 -4.33 5.77
N PHE A 81 5.71 -3.11 5.63
CA PHE A 81 4.95 -2.42 6.66
C PHE A 81 4.05 -1.32 6.07
N LEU A 82 3.20 -0.78 6.93
CA LEU A 82 2.36 0.37 6.66
C LEU A 82 2.67 1.47 7.68
N LEU A 83 2.95 2.67 7.19
CA LEU A 83 3.09 3.88 7.98
C LEU A 83 1.77 4.64 7.95
N TRP A 84 1.18 4.89 9.12
CA TRP A 84 -0.01 5.73 9.26
C TRP A 84 0.27 6.90 10.19
N THR A 85 0.08 8.11 9.69
CA THR A 85 0.39 9.36 10.39
C THR A 85 -0.81 10.03 11.09
N GLY A 86 -1.98 9.38 11.15
CA GLY A 86 -3.12 9.85 11.95
C GLY A 86 -4.20 10.62 11.19
N CYS A 87 -4.86 11.56 11.87
CA CYS A 87 -6.04 12.32 11.41
C CYS A 87 -7.21 11.42 10.95
N ALA A 88 -7.55 10.43 11.78
CA ALA A 88 -8.64 9.49 11.50
C ALA A 88 -10.03 10.10 11.71
N SER A 89 -10.15 11.05 12.64
CA SER A 89 -11.43 11.63 13.03
C SER A 89 -11.91 12.66 12.02
N LYS A 90 -13.22 12.86 12.04
CA LYS A 90 -13.89 13.91 11.31
C LYS A 90 -13.38 15.29 11.72
N SER A 91 -13.31 16.20 10.75
CA SER A 91 -13.02 17.60 10.97
C SER A 91 -14.06 18.29 11.86
N GLY A 92 -13.59 19.10 12.82
CA GLY A 92 -14.45 19.86 13.74
C GLY A 92 -14.95 19.09 14.97
N GLU A 93 -14.56 17.83 15.14
CA GLU A 93 -14.69 17.10 16.40
C GLU A 93 -13.37 17.24 17.20
N PHE A 94 -13.26 18.31 18.00
CA PHE A 94 -12.15 18.54 18.93
C PHE A 94 -12.68 18.94 20.31
#